data_AF-A0A068UAB2-F1
#
_entry.id   AF-A0A068UAB2-F1
#
_cell.length_a   1.000
_cell.length_b   1.000
_cell.length_c   1.000
_cell.angle_alpha   90.00
_cell.angle_beta   90.00
_cell.angle_gamma   90.00
#
_symmetry.space_group_name_H-M   'P 1'
#
loop_
_entity.id
_entity.type
_entity.pdbx_description
1 polymer ?
#
loop_
_entity_poly.entity_id
_entity_poly.type
_entity_poly.pdbx_seq_one_letter_code
_entity_poly.pdbx_strand_id
1 'polypeptide(L)'
;MVPQPGNSELTRQFLSSVLSQRGPSALPYSEDVKWMIRQHLLALYDVYPSLNIKTSTFTHNDGRSVNLLHADGTVPMLYNGITYNIPVIIWLMESYPHHAPLVMVSPTPDMIIKRPHPFVDPSGVVKIPYLQSWIYPSSNLVELARSLSAHFGRDPPLYSQRRQSPSPTPSSNPYPNPSTSSSINSVNATPGVGPRPAIPPRMTPAVYPPPYSTSGGSIGGRMDDPSEVFRKNAVSKLVDTVHIDIMGLRKIREGEMEGLFNLQGVLRQRAEQLGKGLKEMQDEKEGLEQQLQMVLMNSDVMEAWLRDNEGKLGKLRGNIDVDEVFEPCDVLSQQMLECAVSDLAIEDAIYALDKAAQEGAIPFDQYLRNVRLLSREQFFQRATGSKVRAAQMQAQVASMASRASHYAA
;
A
#
# COMPACT_ATOMS: atom_id res chain seq x y z
N MET A 1 -23.38 2.37 25.54
CA MET A 1 -24.64 2.35 24.76
C MET A 1 -24.51 1.26 23.71
N VAL A 2 -25.58 0.51 23.43
CA VAL A 2 -25.62 -0.38 22.25
C VAL A 2 -25.66 0.51 21.00
N PRO A 3 -24.91 0.22 19.93
CA PRO A 3 -25.01 0.98 18.69
C PRO A 3 -26.43 0.89 18.11
N GLN A 4 -26.96 1.98 17.58
CA GLN A 4 -28.23 1.94 16.85
C GLN A 4 -28.07 1.09 15.58
N PRO A 5 -29.01 0.17 15.26
CA PRO A 5 -28.81 -0.84 14.22
C PRO A 5 -28.54 -0.25 12.83
N GLY A 6 -29.09 0.93 12.53
CA GLY A 6 -28.83 1.63 11.27
C GLY A 6 -27.35 1.99 11.04
N ASN A 7 -26.58 2.28 12.10
CA ASN A 7 -25.21 2.79 11.93
C ASN A 7 -24.21 1.69 11.56
N SER A 8 -24.37 0.46 12.08
CA SER A 8 -23.54 -0.69 11.67
C SER A 8 -23.83 -1.05 10.20
N GLU A 9 -25.09 -0.98 9.77
CA GLU A 9 -25.45 -1.29 8.38
C GLU A 9 -25.00 -0.21 7.39
N LEU A 10 -25.13 1.09 7.72
CA LEU A 10 -24.52 2.17 6.95
C LEU A 10 -22.99 2.02 6.84
N THR A 11 -22.33 1.56 7.91
CA THR A 11 -20.88 1.29 7.91
C THR A 11 -20.50 0.12 7.00
N ARG A 12 -21.31 -0.94 6.95
CA ARG A 12 -21.14 -2.07 6.01
C ARG A 12 -21.31 -1.66 4.56
N GLN A 13 -22.33 -0.84 4.27
CA GLN A 13 -22.61 -0.32 2.93
C GLN A 13 -21.49 0.63 2.47
N PHE A 14 -21.06 1.55 3.34
CA PHE A 14 -19.90 2.42 3.11
C PHE A 14 -18.65 1.60 2.76
N LEU A 15 -18.27 0.62 3.59
CA LEU A 15 -17.09 -0.21 3.34
C LEU A 15 -17.19 -1.02 2.05
N SER A 16 -18.35 -1.62 1.75
CA SER A 16 -18.55 -2.33 0.49
C SER A 16 -18.41 -1.42 -0.73
N SER A 17 -19.00 -0.22 -0.71
CA SER A 17 -18.90 0.77 -1.79
C SER A 17 -17.47 1.29 -1.99
N VAL A 18 -16.80 1.64 -0.89
CA VAL A 18 -15.47 2.28 -0.91
C VAL A 18 -14.35 1.31 -1.28
N LEU A 19 -14.44 0.03 -0.88
CA LEU A 19 -13.43 -0.98 -1.25
C LEU A 19 -13.61 -1.50 -2.68
N SER A 20 -14.85 -1.61 -3.16
CA SER A 20 -15.15 -2.01 -4.55
C SER A 20 -14.83 -0.93 -5.59
N GLN A 21 -14.72 0.34 -5.18
CA GLN A 21 -14.40 1.46 -6.07
C GLN A 21 -13.15 1.21 -6.92
N ARG A 22 -13.23 1.60 -8.20
CA ARG A 22 -12.20 1.46 -9.24
C ARG A 22 -11.80 2.82 -9.81
N GLY A 23 -10.69 2.87 -10.56
CA GLY A 23 -10.20 4.09 -11.21
C GLY A 23 -9.42 5.03 -10.27
N PRO A 24 -9.27 6.32 -10.61
CA PRO A 24 -8.35 7.24 -9.94
C PRO A 24 -8.73 7.62 -8.49
N SER A 25 -9.93 7.25 -8.04
CA SER A 25 -10.39 7.42 -6.65
C SER A 25 -10.37 6.12 -5.83
N ALA A 26 -9.90 5.00 -6.41
CA ALA A 26 -9.77 3.74 -5.71
C ALA A 26 -8.74 3.81 -4.57
N LEU A 27 -8.98 3.07 -3.50
CA LEU A 27 -8.04 2.93 -2.39
C LEU A 27 -6.86 2.02 -2.77
N PRO A 28 -5.64 2.31 -2.29
CA PRO A 28 -4.39 1.66 -2.72
C PRO A 28 -4.12 0.31 -2.03
N TYR A 29 -5.17 -0.47 -1.80
CA TYR A 29 -5.08 -1.81 -1.22
C TYR A 29 -5.20 -2.87 -2.32
N SER A 30 -4.43 -3.95 -2.26
CA SER A 30 -4.55 -5.05 -3.22
C SER A 30 -5.86 -5.83 -3.03
N GLU A 31 -6.42 -6.36 -4.12
CA GLU A 31 -7.78 -6.93 -4.11
C GLU A 31 -7.95 -8.14 -3.18
N ASP A 32 -6.89 -8.93 -3.01
CA ASP A 32 -6.81 -10.08 -2.10
C ASP A 32 -7.00 -9.68 -0.62
N VAL A 33 -6.47 -8.52 -0.21
CA VAL A 33 -6.56 -8.06 1.19
C VAL A 33 -7.82 -7.25 1.49
N LYS A 34 -8.50 -6.70 0.47
CA LYS A 34 -9.69 -5.83 0.66
C LYS A 34 -10.81 -6.49 1.46
N TRP A 35 -11.04 -7.80 1.26
CA TRP A 35 -12.01 -8.55 2.06
C TRP A 35 -11.60 -8.59 3.55
N MET A 36 -10.32 -8.87 3.84
CA MET A 36 -9.80 -8.92 5.20
C MET A 36 -9.86 -7.55 5.88
N ILE A 37 -9.53 -6.48 5.16
CA ILE A 37 -9.67 -5.07 5.61
C ILE A 37 -11.11 -4.80 6.04
N ARG A 38 -12.10 -5.20 5.22
CA ARG A 38 -13.53 -5.06 5.55
C ARG A 38 -13.89 -5.79 6.84
N GLN A 39 -13.46 -7.04 7.02
CA GLN A 39 -13.77 -7.80 8.25
C GLN A 39 -13.08 -7.20 9.49
N HIS A 40 -11.81 -6.82 9.40
CA HIS A 40 -11.07 -6.22 10.50
C HIS A 40 -11.66 -4.89 10.95
N LEU A 41 -12.15 -4.07 10.02
CA LEU A 41 -12.83 -2.81 10.34
C LEU A 41 -14.23 -3.03 10.91
N LEU A 42 -15.03 -3.96 10.39
CA LEU A 42 -16.34 -4.28 10.95
C LEU A 42 -16.24 -4.85 12.37
N ALA A 43 -15.31 -5.78 12.60
CA ALA A 43 -15.05 -6.31 13.94
C ALA A 43 -14.56 -5.24 14.93
N LEU A 44 -13.77 -4.26 14.47
CA LEU A 44 -13.40 -3.09 15.27
C LEU A 44 -14.62 -2.24 15.63
N TYR A 45 -15.49 -1.95 14.66
CA TYR A 45 -16.68 -1.12 14.86
C TYR A 45 -17.70 -1.75 15.82
N ASP A 46 -18.01 -3.04 15.63
CA ASP A 46 -19.01 -3.72 16.44
C ASP A 46 -18.57 -3.88 17.93
N VAL A 47 -17.26 -3.82 18.22
CA VAL A 47 -16.71 -3.78 19.60
C VAL A 47 -16.49 -2.35 20.12
N TYR A 48 -16.10 -1.41 19.25
CA TYR A 48 -15.83 0.00 19.59
C TYR A 48 -16.61 0.97 18.68
N PRO A 49 -17.94 1.11 18.84
CA PRO A 49 -18.76 1.99 17.96
C PRO A 49 -18.42 3.48 18.06
N SER A 50 -17.56 3.87 19.01
CA SER A 50 -16.98 5.20 19.16
C SER A 50 -15.85 5.49 18.15
N LEU A 51 -15.38 4.50 17.39
CA LEU A 51 -14.41 4.63 16.30
C LEU A 51 -15.15 4.64 14.95
N ASN A 52 -15.23 5.81 14.33
CA ASN A 52 -15.93 6.00 13.06
C ASN A 52 -14.99 5.69 11.90
N ILE A 53 -15.43 4.83 10.99
CA ILE A 53 -14.63 4.41 9.84
C ILE A 53 -14.86 5.37 8.69
N LYS A 54 -13.78 5.91 8.13
CA LYS A 54 -13.79 6.99 7.13
C LYS A 54 -12.66 6.80 6.13
N THR A 55 -12.76 7.48 4.99
CA THR A 55 -11.64 7.72 4.08
C THR A 55 -11.15 9.17 4.22
N SER A 56 -9.84 9.39 4.10
CA SER A 56 -9.26 10.73 4.03
C SER A 56 -7.86 10.70 3.41
N THR A 57 -7.43 11.85 2.90
CA THR A 57 -6.07 12.05 2.41
C THR A 57 -5.07 11.99 3.56
N PHE A 58 -4.20 10.98 3.53
CA PHE A 58 -2.99 10.89 4.32
C PHE A 58 -1.82 11.48 3.52
N THR A 59 -0.89 12.17 4.18
CA THR A 59 0.34 12.69 3.57
C THR A 59 1.55 12.01 4.19
N HIS A 60 2.30 11.28 3.36
CA HIS A 60 3.54 10.60 3.71
C HIS A 60 4.69 11.59 3.97
N ASN A 61 5.72 11.12 4.68
CA ASN A 61 6.90 11.92 5.04
C ASN A 61 7.73 12.39 3.83
N ASP A 62 7.51 11.82 2.63
CA ASP A 62 8.15 12.24 1.37
C ASP A 62 7.29 13.25 0.58
N GLY A 63 6.15 13.68 1.14
CA GLY A 63 5.21 14.62 0.54
C GLY A 63 4.14 13.98 -0.35
N ARG A 64 4.18 12.66 -0.63
CA ARG A 64 3.10 11.99 -1.37
C ARG A 64 1.82 12.02 -0.56
N SER A 65 0.71 12.29 -1.24
CA SER A 65 -0.61 12.30 -0.62
C SER A 65 -1.52 11.26 -1.26
N VAL A 66 -2.24 10.50 -0.43
CA VAL A 66 -2.95 9.28 -0.82
C VAL A 66 -4.23 9.13 0.00
N ASN A 67 -5.32 8.64 -0.59
CA ASN A 67 -6.57 8.42 0.13
C ASN A 67 -6.54 7.05 0.83
N LEU A 68 -6.71 7.01 2.16
CA LEU A 68 -6.66 5.79 2.97
C LEU A 68 -7.90 5.63 3.84
N LEU A 69 -8.25 4.38 4.14
CA LEU A 69 -9.19 4.06 5.23
C LEU A 69 -8.52 4.29 6.59
N HIS A 70 -9.28 4.86 7.50
CA HIS A 70 -8.91 4.96 8.90
C HIS A 70 -10.13 4.83 9.81
N ALA A 71 -9.88 4.51 11.09
CA ALA A 71 -10.86 4.59 12.15
C ALA A 71 -10.51 5.77 13.07
N ASP A 72 -11.39 6.78 13.13
CA ASP A 72 -11.24 8.02 13.91
C ASP A 72 -12.33 8.13 14.98
N GLY A 73 -11.91 8.35 16.23
CA GLY A 73 -12.82 8.49 17.34
C GLY A 73 -12.13 8.26 18.67
N THR A 74 -12.74 7.48 19.58
CA THR A 74 -12.17 7.25 20.92
C THR A 74 -12.11 5.77 21.31
N VAL A 75 -11.06 5.40 22.04
CA VAL A 75 -10.89 4.11 22.73
C VAL A 75 -10.99 4.32 24.25
N PRO A 76 -11.79 3.52 24.97
CA PRO A 76 -11.87 3.58 26.42
C PRO A 76 -10.58 3.03 27.07
N MET A 77 -10.05 3.73 28.06
CA MET A 77 -9.00 3.26 28.98
C MET A 77 -9.50 3.34 30.42
N LEU A 78 -9.05 2.43 31.29
CA LEU A 78 -9.35 2.45 32.72
C LEU A 78 -8.15 3.00 33.48
N TYR A 79 -8.25 4.19 34.06
CA TYR A 79 -7.18 4.83 34.84
C TYR A 79 -7.70 5.24 36.23
N ASN A 80 -7.01 4.84 37.30
CA ASN A 80 -7.39 5.09 38.70
C ASN A 80 -8.86 4.76 39.03
N GLY A 81 -9.40 3.69 38.43
CA GLY A 81 -10.79 3.24 38.62
C GLY A 81 -11.84 3.98 37.78
N ILE A 82 -11.46 4.98 36.98
CA ILE A 82 -12.35 5.76 36.12
C ILE A 82 -12.06 5.42 34.64
N THR A 83 -13.12 5.19 33.86
CA THR A 83 -13.00 4.99 32.41
C THR A 83 -12.95 6.33 31.68
N TYR A 84 -11.86 6.57 30.96
CA TYR A 84 -11.66 7.76 30.11
C TYR A 84 -11.65 7.35 28.64
N ASN A 85 -12.24 8.18 27.78
CA ASN A 85 -12.26 7.94 26.33
C ASN A 85 -11.11 8.72 25.68
N ILE A 86 -10.02 8.03 25.30
CA ILE A 86 -8.86 8.65 24.65
C ILE A 86 -9.10 8.76 23.14
N PRO A 87 -9.01 9.96 22.55
CA PRO A 87 -9.13 10.13 21.10
C PRO A 87 -7.92 9.56 20.36
N VAL A 88 -8.19 8.70 19.38
CA VAL A 88 -7.19 8.02 18.54
C VAL A 88 -7.64 7.97 17.08
N ILE A 89 -6.66 7.93 16.19
CA ILE A 89 -6.84 7.68 14.76
C ILE A 89 -5.98 6.48 14.39
N ILE A 90 -6.58 5.47 13.76
CA ILE A 90 -5.94 4.23 13.30
C ILE A 90 -5.97 4.23 11.76
N TRP A 91 -4.86 4.59 11.12
CA TRP A 91 -4.70 4.60 9.67
C TRP A 91 -4.29 3.23 9.14
N LEU A 92 -5.01 2.72 8.13
CA LEU A 92 -4.60 1.51 7.42
C LEU A 92 -3.68 1.91 6.26
N MET A 93 -2.37 1.70 6.44
CA MET A 93 -1.34 1.94 5.42
C MET A 93 -1.53 1.02 4.21
N GLU A 94 -1.00 1.38 3.04
CA GLU A 94 -1.16 0.60 1.79
C GLU A 94 -0.80 -0.89 1.93
N SER A 95 0.20 -1.21 2.78
CA SER A 95 0.71 -2.56 3.03
C SER A 95 0.01 -3.31 4.18
N TYR A 96 -1.07 -2.75 4.75
CA TYR A 96 -1.93 -3.44 5.70
C TYR A 96 -2.78 -4.51 4.97
N PRO A 97 -3.03 -5.71 5.55
CA PRO A 97 -2.74 -6.16 6.92
C PRO A 97 -1.38 -6.82 7.12
N HIS A 98 -0.54 -6.96 6.08
CA HIS A 98 0.79 -7.56 6.18
C HIS A 98 1.70 -6.79 7.17
N HIS A 99 1.53 -5.47 7.24
CA HIS A 99 2.17 -4.60 8.22
C HIS A 99 1.16 -3.95 9.17
N ALA A 100 1.65 -3.49 10.32
CA ALA A 100 0.85 -2.82 11.34
C ALA A 100 0.23 -1.50 10.82
N PRO A 101 -0.97 -1.12 11.29
CA PRO A 101 -1.55 0.18 11.00
C PRO A 101 -0.82 1.31 11.76
N LEU A 102 -0.84 2.53 11.22
CA LEU A 102 -0.29 3.70 11.89
C LEU A 102 -1.32 4.25 12.89
N VAL A 103 -1.01 4.18 14.18
CA VAL A 103 -1.86 4.69 15.25
C VAL A 103 -1.33 6.03 15.77
N MET A 104 -2.22 7.01 15.94
CA MET A 104 -1.93 8.31 16.54
C MET A 104 -2.96 8.64 17.62
N VAL A 105 -2.55 9.33 18.70
CA VAL A 105 -3.50 10.06 19.56
C VAL A 105 -3.87 11.39 18.92
N SER A 106 -5.12 11.83 19.09
CA SER A 106 -5.65 13.06 18.48
C SER A 106 -6.17 14.01 19.58
N PRO A 107 -5.31 14.87 20.18
CA PRO A 107 -5.73 15.71 21.30
C PRO A 107 -6.84 16.68 20.91
N THR A 108 -7.88 16.80 21.74
CA THR A 108 -8.83 17.92 21.62
C THR A 108 -8.16 19.24 22.04
N PRO A 109 -8.73 20.43 21.73
CA PRO A 109 -8.09 21.71 22.06
C PRO A 109 -7.80 21.97 23.54
N ASP A 110 -8.47 21.23 24.45
CA ASP A 110 -8.24 21.26 25.89
C ASP A 110 -7.44 20.04 26.40
N MET A 111 -6.72 19.34 25.52
CA MET A 111 -5.83 18.21 25.85
C MET A 111 -4.39 18.45 25.40
N ILE A 112 -3.43 17.94 26.18
CA ILE A 112 -2.00 17.96 25.87
C ILE A 112 -1.41 16.55 25.95
N ILE A 113 -0.50 16.21 25.02
CA ILE A 113 0.25 14.95 25.04
C ILE A 113 1.22 14.95 26.22
N LYS A 114 1.17 13.90 27.05
CA LYS A 114 2.14 13.67 28.13
C LYS A 114 3.55 13.51 27.55
N ARG A 115 4.51 14.25 28.09
CA ARG A 115 5.93 14.18 27.68
C ARG A 115 6.83 14.13 28.92
N PRO A 116 7.78 13.17 29.03
CA PRO A 116 7.89 11.97 28.20
C PRO A 116 6.74 10.97 28.49
N HIS A 117 6.42 10.14 27.50
CA HIS A 117 5.52 8.99 27.63
C HIS A 117 6.15 7.78 26.88
N PRO A 118 6.16 6.56 27.46
CA PRO A 118 6.94 5.44 26.93
C PRO A 118 6.49 4.94 25.56
N PHE A 119 5.20 5.11 25.21
CA PHE A 119 4.62 4.56 23.99
C PHE A 119 4.00 5.61 23.05
N VAL A 120 4.20 6.91 23.28
CA VAL A 120 3.67 7.99 22.45
C VAL A 120 4.71 9.09 22.33
N ASP A 121 5.06 9.46 21.11
CA ASP A 121 6.06 10.49 20.85
C ASP A 121 5.45 11.90 20.74
N PRO A 122 6.25 12.98 20.65
CA PRO A 122 5.75 14.35 20.61
C PRO A 122 4.76 14.66 19.47
N SER A 123 4.73 13.88 18.38
CA SER A 123 3.79 14.02 17.26
C SER A 123 2.45 13.30 17.47
N GLY A 124 2.35 12.50 18.54
CA GLY A 124 1.17 11.68 18.85
C GLY A 124 1.21 10.27 18.29
N VAL A 125 2.24 9.89 17.52
CA VAL A 125 2.39 8.52 16.99
C VAL A 125 2.61 7.51 18.14
N VAL A 126 1.83 6.43 18.12
CA VAL A 126 1.80 5.40 19.16
C VAL A 126 2.70 4.22 18.79
N LYS A 127 3.50 3.75 19.76
CA LYS A 127 4.55 2.72 19.60
C LYS A 127 4.46 1.68 20.72
N ILE A 128 3.29 1.08 20.91
CA ILE A 128 3.08 -0.04 21.85
C ILE A 128 3.63 -1.37 21.31
N PRO A 129 3.97 -2.36 22.16
CA PRO A 129 4.55 -3.64 21.72
C PRO A 129 3.73 -4.39 20.66
N TYR A 130 2.39 -4.36 20.73
CA TYR A 130 1.52 -5.05 19.77
C TYR A 130 1.64 -4.52 18.33
N LEU A 131 2.06 -3.26 18.14
CA LEU A 131 2.36 -2.70 16.81
C LEU A 131 3.76 -3.11 16.32
N GLN A 132 4.69 -3.38 17.24
CA GLN A 132 6.06 -3.80 16.95
C GLN A 132 6.15 -5.30 16.63
N SER A 133 5.31 -6.11 17.29
CA SER A 133 5.18 -7.56 17.07
C SER A 133 3.91 -7.92 16.27
N TRP A 134 3.54 -7.11 15.28
CA TRP A 134 2.39 -7.37 14.41
C TRP A 134 2.70 -8.54 13.46
N ILE A 135 1.86 -9.57 13.46
CA ILE A 135 2.03 -10.80 12.68
C ILE A 135 0.75 -11.08 11.90
N TYR A 136 0.79 -10.93 10.58
CA TYR A 136 -0.29 -11.37 9.70
C TYR A 136 -0.26 -12.91 9.56
N PRO A 137 -1.39 -13.64 9.62
CA PRO A 137 -2.77 -13.17 9.76
C PRO A 137 -3.30 -13.09 11.21
N SER A 138 -2.49 -13.38 12.22
CA SER A 138 -2.94 -13.46 13.63
C SER A 138 -3.35 -12.11 14.24
N SER A 139 -2.65 -11.02 13.90
CA SER A 139 -2.88 -9.70 14.48
C SER A 139 -4.08 -8.97 13.87
N ASN A 140 -4.89 -8.35 14.73
CA ASN A 140 -6.17 -7.73 14.36
C ASN A 140 -6.43 -6.40 15.09
N LEU A 141 -7.37 -5.61 14.57
CA LEU A 141 -7.66 -4.26 15.08
C LEU A 141 -8.36 -4.26 16.46
N VAL A 142 -9.13 -5.31 16.78
CA VAL A 142 -9.85 -5.41 18.06
C VAL A 142 -8.87 -5.62 19.21
N GLU A 143 -7.88 -6.49 19.02
CA GLU A 143 -6.77 -6.67 19.96
C GLU A 143 -5.86 -5.45 20.04
N LEU A 144 -5.58 -4.78 18.92
CA LEU A 144 -4.85 -3.52 18.92
C LEU A 144 -5.56 -2.47 19.81
N ALA A 145 -6.87 -2.27 19.63
CA ALA A 145 -7.65 -1.36 20.46
C ALA A 145 -7.66 -1.78 21.94
N ARG A 146 -7.83 -3.07 22.23
CA ARG A 146 -7.73 -3.63 23.60
C ARG A 146 -6.34 -3.43 24.22
N SER A 147 -5.29 -3.50 23.42
CA SER A 147 -3.90 -3.26 23.83
C SER A 147 -3.67 -1.78 24.11
N LEU A 148 -4.22 -0.87 23.29
CA LEU A 148 -4.22 0.58 23.57
C LEU A 148 -4.93 0.88 24.90
N SER A 149 -6.12 0.34 25.14
CA SER A 149 -6.84 0.44 26.42
C SER A 149 -5.99 0.03 27.62
N ALA A 150 -5.26 -1.09 27.50
CA ALA A 150 -4.46 -1.65 28.58
C ALA A 150 -3.14 -0.89 28.84
N HIS A 151 -2.49 -0.35 27.81
CA HIS A 151 -1.28 0.45 27.97
C HIS A 151 -1.61 1.86 28.48
N PHE A 152 -2.60 2.53 27.90
CA PHE A 152 -3.01 3.88 28.30
C PHE A 152 -3.72 3.90 29.68
N GLY A 153 -4.37 2.80 30.08
CA GLY A 153 -4.91 2.65 31.43
C GLY A 153 -3.82 2.54 32.52
N ARG A 154 -2.59 2.18 32.16
CA ARG A 154 -1.42 2.20 33.06
C ARG A 154 -0.73 3.55 33.08
N ASP A 155 -0.54 4.16 31.91
CA ASP A 155 -0.03 5.52 31.81
C ASP A 155 -0.82 6.34 30.76
N PRO A 156 -1.62 7.34 31.17
CA PRO A 156 -2.36 8.19 30.25
C PRO A 156 -1.45 8.96 29.27
N PRO A 157 -1.69 8.85 27.95
CA PRO A 157 -0.92 9.59 26.95
C PRO A 157 -1.36 11.05 26.82
N LEU A 158 -2.56 11.40 27.32
CA LEU A 158 -3.15 12.73 27.25
C LEU A 158 -3.60 13.20 28.64
N TYR A 159 -3.41 14.48 28.94
CA TYR A 159 -3.99 15.18 30.10
C TYR A 159 -4.85 16.36 29.66
N SER A 160 -5.88 16.69 30.44
CA SER A 160 -6.68 17.89 30.20
C SER A 160 -6.02 19.15 30.73
N GLN A 161 -5.95 20.19 29.90
CA GLN A 161 -5.42 21.49 30.26
C GLN A 161 -6.49 22.28 31.01
N ARG A 162 -6.40 22.34 32.34
CA ARG A 162 -7.30 23.18 33.15
C ARG A 162 -7.11 24.64 32.76
N ARG A 163 -8.08 25.22 32.05
CA ARG A 163 -8.14 26.66 31.80
C ARG A 163 -8.13 27.40 33.14
N GLN A 164 -7.16 28.29 33.33
CA GLN A 164 -7.19 29.21 34.46
C GLN A 164 -8.31 30.22 34.21
N SER A 165 -9.34 30.20 35.05
CA SER A 165 -10.29 31.31 35.14
C SER A 165 -9.52 32.57 35.54
N PRO A 166 -9.72 33.73 34.89
CA PRO A 166 -9.02 34.96 35.28
C PRO A 166 -9.40 35.30 36.72
N SER A 167 -8.41 35.34 37.62
CA SER A 167 -8.59 35.78 38.99
C SER A 167 -8.80 37.30 39.03
N PRO A 168 -9.69 37.81 39.89
CA PRO A 168 -9.84 39.25 40.07
C PRO A 168 -8.56 39.82 40.68
N THR A 169 -7.98 40.83 40.04
CA THR A 169 -6.79 41.52 40.54
C THR A 169 -7.15 42.37 41.78
N PRO A 170 -6.45 42.22 42.91
CA PRO A 170 -6.60 43.15 44.03
C PRO A 170 -6.04 44.52 43.64
N SER A 171 -6.79 45.58 43.94
CA SER A 171 -6.42 46.95 43.61
C SER A 171 -5.33 47.49 44.54
N SER A 172 -4.22 47.97 43.97
CA SER A 172 -3.24 48.81 44.66
C SER A 172 -3.56 50.29 44.41
N ASN A 173 -3.75 51.05 45.49
CA ASN A 173 -4.11 52.47 45.43
C ASN A 173 -2.86 53.37 45.25
N PRO A 174 -2.98 54.59 44.69
CA PRO A 174 -1.83 55.32 44.13
C PRO A 174 -1.24 56.41 45.05
N TYR A 175 0.05 56.70 44.89
CA TYR A 175 0.69 57.99 45.21
C TYR A 175 1.81 58.30 44.17
N PRO A 176 2.17 59.57 43.92
CA PRO A 176 2.26 60.01 42.52
C PRO A 176 3.48 60.87 42.11
N ASN A 177 3.62 61.01 40.78
CA ASN A 177 4.21 62.15 40.07
C ASN A 177 5.76 62.34 40.12
N PRO A 178 6.35 63.18 39.23
CA PRO A 178 5.77 63.82 38.04
C PRO A 178 6.61 63.71 36.74
N SER A 179 5.93 63.97 35.60
CA SER A 179 6.40 64.73 34.41
C SER A 179 7.57 64.25 33.52
N THR A 180 7.63 64.54 32.21
CA THR A 180 6.64 64.80 31.12
C THR A 180 7.42 64.73 29.79
N SER A 181 6.81 64.25 28.68
CA SER A 181 7.18 64.51 27.25
C SER A 181 8.59 64.12 26.73
N SER A 182 8.82 63.78 25.45
CA SER A 182 7.92 63.36 24.35
C SER A 182 8.75 62.94 23.10
N SER A 183 8.12 62.18 22.19
CA SER A 183 8.34 62.23 20.73
C SER A 183 9.58 61.59 20.05
N ILE A 184 9.29 60.54 19.26
CA ILE A 184 9.57 60.41 17.80
C ILE A 184 10.99 60.04 17.29
N ASN A 185 10.99 59.08 16.33
CA ASN A 185 12.02 58.66 15.34
C ASN A 185 13.36 58.07 15.83
N SER A 186 13.72 56.82 15.53
CA SER A 186 13.98 56.16 14.22
C SER A 186 15.45 56.23 13.74
N VAL A 187 15.94 55.07 13.28
CA VAL A 187 17.18 54.73 12.52
C VAL A 187 18.61 54.99 13.05
N ASN A 188 19.34 53.87 13.14
CA ASN A 188 20.77 53.60 12.87
C ASN A 188 21.87 54.53 13.40
N ALA A 189 22.78 53.93 14.19
CA ALA A 189 24.14 54.42 14.45
C ALA A 189 25.19 53.35 14.07
N THR A 190 26.39 53.81 13.72
CA THR A 190 27.58 52.98 13.39
C THR A 190 28.49 52.76 14.60
N PRO A 191 29.50 51.87 14.50
CA PRO A 191 30.67 51.93 15.37
C PRO A 191 32.02 52.02 14.62
N GLY A 192 32.90 52.86 15.16
CA GLY A 192 34.37 52.84 15.04
C GLY A 192 34.97 53.32 16.38
N VAL A 193 36.28 53.42 16.62
CA VAL A 193 37.47 53.37 15.73
C VAL A 193 38.73 52.93 16.52
N GLY A 194 39.58 52.09 15.92
CA GLY A 194 41.06 52.13 16.05
C GLY A 194 41.74 51.50 17.29
N PRO A 195 43.09 51.59 17.42
CA PRO A 195 44.08 52.21 16.51
C PRO A 195 45.25 51.27 16.04
N ARG A 196 46.33 51.87 15.48
CA ARG A 196 47.52 51.30 14.75
C ARG A 196 48.83 51.52 15.58
N PRO A 197 50.12 51.41 15.10
CA PRO A 197 50.80 50.61 14.04
C PRO A 197 52.17 49.96 14.46
N ALA A 198 52.80 49.10 13.62
CA ALA A 198 54.28 48.83 13.59
C ALA A 198 54.76 48.13 12.27
N ILE A 199 56.05 48.33 11.86
CA ILE A 199 56.80 47.88 10.64
C ILE A 199 58.33 48.09 10.93
N PRO A 200 59.39 47.54 10.25
CA PRO A 200 59.56 46.72 9.00
C PRO A 200 60.08 45.28 9.36
N PRO A 201 61.17 44.62 8.83
CA PRO A 201 62.04 44.64 7.60
C PRO A 201 62.09 43.28 6.82
N ARG A 202 62.98 42.93 5.86
CA ARG A 202 63.64 43.55 4.65
C ARG A 202 64.54 42.47 3.95
N MET A 203 64.99 42.69 2.69
CA MET A 203 66.08 41.96 1.93
C MET A 203 65.71 40.61 1.26
N THR A 204 66.31 40.13 0.14
CA THR A 204 67.25 40.68 -0.88
C THR A 204 67.13 39.94 -2.26
N PRO A 205 67.53 40.50 -3.42
CA PRO A 205 67.36 39.89 -4.76
C PRO A 205 68.63 39.80 -5.67
N ALA A 206 68.53 39.07 -6.80
CA ALA A 206 69.28 39.16 -8.08
C ALA A 206 68.53 38.30 -9.15
N VAL A 207 68.86 38.10 -10.46
CA VAL A 207 70.01 38.38 -11.37
C VAL A 207 69.44 38.71 -12.79
N TYR A 208 70.25 39.15 -13.77
CA TYR A 208 69.93 39.34 -15.21
C TYR A 208 71.03 38.71 -16.10
N PRO A 209 70.80 38.38 -17.40
CA PRO A 209 71.53 39.14 -18.46
C PRO A 209 70.86 39.23 -19.87
N PRO A 210 71.20 40.25 -20.69
CA PRO A 210 71.09 40.27 -22.17
C PRO A 210 72.42 39.78 -22.82
N PRO A 211 72.68 39.92 -24.16
CA PRO A 211 73.32 41.17 -24.64
C PRO A 211 73.25 41.53 -26.16
N TYR A 212 73.77 42.74 -26.45
CA TYR A 212 74.40 43.25 -27.70
C TYR A 212 73.65 43.48 -29.02
N SER A 213 74.16 44.49 -29.74
CA SER A 213 73.84 44.92 -31.11
C SER A 213 75.11 45.41 -31.79
N THR A 214 75.31 45.09 -33.08
CA THR A 214 76.44 45.56 -33.92
C THR A 214 75.94 45.91 -35.32
N SER A 215 76.62 46.86 -35.99
CA SER A 215 76.22 47.50 -37.25
C SER A 215 76.76 46.84 -38.52
N GLY A 216 76.02 46.99 -39.63
CA GLY A 216 76.62 47.12 -40.97
C GLY A 216 75.93 46.31 -42.08
N GLY A 217 75.54 46.99 -43.18
CA GLY A 217 75.11 46.35 -44.43
C GLY A 217 73.93 47.03 -45.12
N SER A 218 74.20 47.83 -46.15
CA SER A 218 73.16 48.32 -47.06
C SER A 218 72.90 47.31 -48.17
N ILE A 219 71.62 47.08 -48.51
CA ILE A 219 71.14 46.88 -49.88
C ILE A 219 69.67 47.33 -49.92
N GLY A 220 69.26 47.97 -51.02
CA GLY A 220 67.99 48.69 -51.10
C GLY A 220 66.79 47.80 -51.41
N GLY A 221 65.70 48.04 -50.69
CA GLY A 221 64.33 47.61 -51.00
C GLY A 221 63.38 48.57 -50.27
N ARG A 222 62.24 48.92 -50.88
CA ARG A 222 61.31 49.91 -50.30
C ARG A 222 60.99 49.55 -48.84
N MET A 223 61.34 50.43 -47.91
CA MET A 223 60.79 50.37 -46.56
C MET A 223 59.34 50.85 -46.63
N ASP A 224 58.39 49.91 -46.48
CA ASP A 224 57.06 50.24 -45.98
C ASP A 224 57.24 50.98 -44.64
N ASP A 225 56.46 52.04 -44.37
CA ASP A 225 56.62 52.80 -43.13
C ASP A 225 56.42 51.86 -41.90
N PRO A 226 57.27 51.91 -40.87
CA PRO A 226 57.13 51.08 -39.67
C PRO A 226 55.74 51.11 -39.05
N SER A 227 55.03 52.23 -39.17
CA SER A 227 53.64 52.40 -38.72
C SER A 227 52.65 51.59 -39.57
N GLU A 228 52.88 51.45 -40.88
CA GLU A 228 52.09 50.60 -41.79
C GLU A 228 52.36 49.12 -41.55
N VAL A 229 53.64 48.73 -41.36
CA VAL A 229 54.01 47.34 -41.02
C VAL A 229 53.40 46.94 -39.68
N PHE A 230 53.44 47.82 -38.67
CA PHE A 230 52.76 47.60 -37.40
C PHE A 230 51.24 47.47 -37.57
N ARG A 231 50.61 48.38 -38.34
CA ARG A 231 49.17 48.36 -38.63
C ARG A 231 48.75 47.08 -39.34
N LYS A 232 49.52 46.62 -40.33
CA LYS A 232 49.29 45.38 -41.09
C LYS A 232 49.39 44.13 -40.20
N ASN A 233 50.39 44.07 -39.32
CA ASN A 233 50.54 42.98 -38.36
C ASN A 233 49.44 42.99 -37.27
N ALA A 234 49.03 44.18 -36.80
CA ALA A 234 47.91 44.32 -35.87
C ALA A 234 46.57 43.90 -36.49
N VAL A 235 46.32 44.29 -37.75
CA VAL A 235 45.14 43.86 -38.52
C VAL A 235 45.16 42.35 -38.76
N SER A 236 46.30 41.76 -39.17
CA SER A 236 46.42 40.29 -39.31
C SER A 236 46.06 39.61 -38.00
N LYS A 237 46.71 40.00 -36.89
CA LYS A 237 46.45 39.40 -35.57
C LYS A 237 44.98 39.53 -35.14
N LEU A 238 44.32 40.64 -35.45
CA LEU A 238 42.88 40.80 -35.18
C LEU A 238 42.03 39.87 -36.06
N VAL A 239 42.33 39.75 -37.35
CA VAL A 239 41.66 38.80 -38.27
C VAL A 239 41.88 37.35 -37.82
N ASP A 240 43.10 36.99 -37.45
CA ASP A 240 43.48 35.66 -36.96
C ASP A 240 42.72 35.33 -35.65
N THR A 241 42.65 36.28 -34.71
CA THR A 241 41.89 36.14 -33.46
C THR A 241 40.40 35.97 -33.72
N VAL A 242 39.80 36.84 -34.55
CA VAL A 242 38.38 36.76 -34.92
C VAL A 242 38.07 35.47 -35.67
N HIS A 243 38.99 34.94 -36.48
CA HIS A 243 38.81 33.66 -37.16
C HIS A 243 38.79 32.49 -36.15
N ILE A 244 39.71 32.48 -35.19
CA ILE A 244 39.74 31.50 -34.08
C ILE A 244 38.45 31.57 -33.25
N ASP A 245 37.98 32.77 -32.90
CA ASP A 245 36.75 32.96 -32.13
C ASP A 245 35.52 32.50 -32.91
N ILE A 246 35.42 32.80 -34.21
CA ILE A 246 34.34 32.31 -35.09
C ILE A 246 34.37 30.78 -35.20
N MET A 247 35.54 30.16 -35.34
CA MET A 247 35.67 28.69 -35.34
C MET A 247 35.26 28.08 -34.00
N GLY A 248 35.64 28.71 -32.88
CA GLY A 248 35.24 28.30 -31.53
C GLY A 248 33.72 28.36 -31.33
N LEU A 249 33.10 29.50 -31.64
CA LEU A 249 31.65 29.70 -31.56
C LEU A 249 30.87 28.76 -32.49
N ARG A 250 31.40 28.48 -33.69
CA ARG A 250 30.81 27.51 -34.62
C ARG A 250 30.84 26.09 -34.02
N LYS A 251 32.00 25.67 -33.49
CA LYS A 251 32.16 24.34 -32.86
C LYS A 251 31.29 24.16 -31.62
N ILE A 252 31.12 25.20 -30.79
CA ILE A 252 30.21 25.18 -29.64
C ILE A 252 28.77 24.96 -30.12
N ARG A 253 28.30 25.76 -31.08
CA ARG A 253 26.94 25.64 -31.65
C ARG A 253 26.69 24.26 -32.29
N GLU A 254 27.70 23.69 -32.96
CA GLU A 254 27.59 22.36 -33.56
C GLU A 254 27.42 21.28 -32.47
N GLY A 255 28.19 21.33 -31.39
CA GLY A 255 28.01 20.42 -30.24
C GLY A 255 26.68 20.62 -29.50
N GLU A 256 26.19 21.85 -29.38
CA GLU A 256 24.85 22.15 -28.83
C GLU A 256 23.74 21.55 -29.72
N MET A 257 23.86 21.71 -31.04
CA MET A 257 22.91 21.17 -32.02
C MET A 257 22.90 19.64 -32.03
N GLU A 258 24.06 19.00 -31.97
CA GLU A 258 24.19 17.54 -31.82
C GLU A 258 23.57 17.07 -30.49
N GLY A 259 23.81 17.78 -29.38
CA GLY A 259 23.19 17.50 -28.09
C GLY A 259 21.67 17.56 -28.12
N LEU A 260 21.11 18.62 -28.74
CA LEU A 260 19.67 18.79 -28.91
C LEU A 260 19.04 17.73 -29.83
N PHE A 261 19.71 17.34 -30.91
CA PHE A 261 19.23 16.29 -31.82
C PHE A 261 19.22 14.90 -31.14
N ASN A 262 20.28 14.57 -30.39
CA ASN A 262 20.33 13.35 -29.58
C ASN A 262 19.21 13.33 -28.52
N LEU A 263 18.97 14.45 -27.83
CA LEU A 263 17.86 14.58 -26.88
C LEU A 263 16.49 14.41 -27.57
N GLN A 264 16.29 15.00 -28.74
CA GLN A 264 15.07 14.84 -29.53
C GLN A 264 14.82 13.37 -29.92
N GLY A 265 15.88 12.64 -30.31
CA GLY A 265 15.82 11.20 -30.60
C GLY A 265 15.37 10.39 -29.37
N VAL A 266 15.98 10.61 -28.21
CA VAL A 266 15.61 9.93 -26.95
C VAL A 266 14.18 10.27 -26.51
N LEU A 267 13.75 11.53 -26.64
CA LEU A 267 12.38 11.93 -26.32
C LEU A 267 11.35 11.29 -27.26
N ARG A 268 11.66 11.20 -28.56
CA ARG A 268 10.83 10.51 -29.54
C ARG A 268 10.71 9.01 -29.24
N GLN A 269 11.83 8.34 -28.97
CA GLN A 269 11.84 6.92 -28.60
C GLN A 269 10.98 6.65 -27.35
N ARG A 270 11.06 7.52 -26.34
CA ARG A 270 10.22 7.45 -25.13
C ARG A 270 8.74 7.68 -25.43
N ALA A 271 8.40 8.61 -26.32
CA ALA A 271 7.01 8.84 -26.74
C ALA A 271 6.44 7.61 -27.48
N GLU A 272 7.23 6.98 -28.35
CA GLU A 272 6.85 5.75 -29.07
C GLU A 272 6.69 4.56 -28.11
N GLN A 273 7.57 4.43 -27.10
CA GLN A 273 7.44 3.44 -26.01
C GLN A 273 6.19 3.65 -25.14
N LEU A 274 5.91 4.90 -24.74
CA LEU A 274 4.71 5.24 -23.96
C LEU A 274 3.43 5.01 -24.77
N GLY A 275 3.43 5.33 -26.07
CA GLY A 275 2.31 5.03 -26.97
C GLY A 275 2.04 3.54 -27.11
N LYS A 276 3.09 2.71 -27.21
CA LYS A 276 2.96 1.25 -27.22
C LYS A 276 2.37 0.73 -25.90
N GLY A 277 2.93 1.12 -24.76
CA GLY A 277 2.45 0.69 -23.45
C GLY A 277 1.02 1.15 -23.14
N LEU A 278 0.63 2.35 -23.58
CA LEU A 278 -0.74 2.84 -23.48
C LEU A 278 -1.71 1.97 -24.30
N LYS A 279 -1.32 1.56 -25.52
CA LYS A 279 -2.15 0.62 -26.30
C LYS A 279 -2.26 -0.74 -25.61
N GLU A 280 -1.15 -1.29 -25.11
CA GLU A 280 -1.17 -2.60 -24.45
C GLU A 280 -2.09 -2.60 -23.21
N MET A 281 -2.05 -1.55 -22.38
CA MET A 281 -2.99 -1.38 -21.26
C MET A 281 -4.45 -1.17 -21.70
N GLN A 282 -4.70 -0.57 -22.88
CA GLN A 282 -6.05 -0.41 -23.42
C GLN A 282 -6.60 -1.74 -23.97
N ASP A 283 -5.78 -2.49 -24.71
CA ASP A 283 -6.11 -3.83 -25.21
C ASP A 283 -6.39 -4.80 -24.02
N GLU A 284 -5.59 -4.73 -22.95
CA GLU A 284 -5.83 -5.47 -21.69
C GLU A 284 -7.12 -5.05 -20.96
N LYS A 285 -7.38 -3.74 -20.86
CA LYS A 285 -8.62 -3.20 -20.26
C LYS A 285 -9.86 -3.74 -20.96
N GLU A 286 -9.88 -3.70 -22.30
CA GLU A 286 -11.01 -4.17 -23.10
C GLU A 286 -11.22 -5.69 -22.95
N GLY A 287 -10.15 -6.47 -22.78
CA GLY A 287 -10.23 -7.89 -22.45
C GLY A 287 -10.80 -8.17 -21.05
N LEU A 288 -10.41 -7.37 -20.04
CA LEU A 288 -10.95 -7.48 -18.67
C LEU A 288 -12.42 -7.07 -18.59
N GLU A 289 -12.85 -6.06 -19.35
CA GLU A 289 -14.26 -5.66 -19.43
C GLU A 289 -15.13 -6.76 -20.05
N GLN A 290 -14.64 -7.47 -21.07
CA GLN A 290 -15.32 -8.65 -21.64
C GLN A 290 -15.42 -9.81 -20.63
N GLN A 291 -14.35 -10.09 -19.87
CA GLN A 291 -14.38 -11.10 -18.82
C GLN A 291 -15.36 -10.74 -17.69
N LEU A 292 -15.40 -9.47 -17.28
CA LEU A 292 -16.37 -8.98 -16.30
C LEU A 292 -17.81 -9.14 -16.78
N GLN A 293 -18.10 -8.80 -18.04
CA GLN A 293 -19.43 -9.00 -18.63
C GLN A 293 -19.84 -10.49 -18.64
N MET A 294 -18.92 -11.40 -18.96
CA MET A 294 -19.16 -12.84 -18.91
C MET A 294 -19.50 -13.33 -17.48
N VAL A 295 -18.76 -12.86 -16.47
CA VAL A 295 -18.99 -13.22 -15.06
C VAL A 295 -20.31 -12.65 -14.54
N LEU A 296 -20.65 -11.41 -14.88
CA LEU A 296 -21.94 -10.80 -14.52
C LEU A 296 -23.11 -11.56 -15.13
N MET A 297 -23.07 -11.85 -16.44
CA MET A 297 -24.12 -12.62 -17.12
C MET A 297 -24.30 -14.03 -16.52
N ASN A 298 -23.20 -14.68 -16.12
CA ASN A 298 -23.28 -15.96 -15.39
C ASN A 298 -23.88 -15.80 -13.98
N SER A 299 -23.61 -14.68 -13.29
CA SER A 299 -24.23 -14.36 -12.00
C SER A 299 -25.74 -14.16 -12.15
N ASP A 300 -26.18 -13.38 -13.15
CA ASP A 300 -27.59 -13.12 -13.44
C ASP A 300 -28.36 -14.44 -13.71
N VAL A 301 -27.74 -15.37 -14.45
CA VAL A 301 -28.29 -16.71 -14.71
C VAL A 301 -28.41 -17.53 -13.43
N MET A 302 -27.40 -17.50 -12.56
CA MET A 302 -27.42 -18.22 -11.28
C MET A 302 -28.43 -17.62 -10.29
N GLU A 303 -28.53 -16.29 -10.19
CA GLU A 303 -29.52 -15.60 -9.35
C GLU A 303 -30.95 -15.85 -9.85
N ALA A 304 -31.16 -15.86 -11.17
CA ALA A 304 -32.44 -16.23 -11.76
C ALA A 304 -32.84 -17.68 -11.42
N TRP A 305 -31.91 -18.63 -11.58
CA TRP A 305 -32.12 -20.04 -11.24
C TRP A 305 -32.41 -20.23 -9.74
N LEU A 306 -31.68 -19.54 -8.87
CA LEU A 306 -31.87 -19.58 -7.42
C LEU A 306 -33.27 -19.05 -7.04
N ARG A 307 -33.64 -17.84 -7.48
CA ARG A 307 -34.95 -17.24 -7.23
C ARG A 307 -36.10 -18.16 -7.68
N ASP A 308 -35.96 -18.80 -8.85
CA ASP A 308 -36.98 -19.69 -9.41
C ASP A 308 -37.03 -21.07 -8.71
N ASN A 309 -36.04 -21.39 -7.86
CA ASN A 309 -35.94 -22.63 -7.09
C ASN A 309 -36.12 -22.46 -5.57
N GLU A 310 -35.86 -21.30 -4.97
CA GLU A 310 -36.08 -21.05 -3.55
C GLU A 310 -37.55 -21.29 -3.14
N GLY A 311 -38.49 -20.92 -4.01
CA GLY A 311 -39.93 -21.20 -3.83
C GLY A 311 -40.30 -22.69 -3.85
N LYS A 312 -39.41 -23.56 -4.35
CA LYS A 312 -39.54 -25.03 -4.29
C LYS A 312 -38.95 -25.53 -2.97
N LEU A 313 -37.75 -25.08 -2.62
CA LEU A 313 -37.06 -25.41 -1.36
C LEU A 313 -37.88 -25.02 -0.12
N GLY A 314 -38.63 -23.92 -0.19
CA GLY A 314 -39.55 -23.47 0.87
C GLY A 314 -40.64 -24.48 1.25
N LYS A 315 -41.00 -25.42 0.35
CA LYS A 315 -41.94 -26.51 0.65
C LYS A 315 -41.30 -27.73 1.32
N LEU A 316 -39.97 -27.86 1.23
CA LEU A 316 -39.21 -29.02 1.69
C LEU A 316 -38.56 -28.83 3.07
N ARG A 317 -38.43 -27.58 3.55
CA ARG A 317 -37.76 -27.18 4.82
C ARG A 317 -38.11 -27.94 6.10
N GLY A 318 -39.16 -28.77 6.13
CA GLY A 318 -39.53 -29.58 7.29
C GLY A 318 -38.85 -30.95 7.39
N ASN A 319 -38.47 -31.55 6.26
CA ASN A 319 -37.93 -32.93 6.20
C ASN A 319 -37.14 -33.15 4.91
N ILE A 320 -36.03 -32.42 4.74
CA ILE A 320 -35.05 -32.71 3.68
C ILE A 320 -34.14 -33.81 4.22
N ASP A 321 -34.12 -34.99 3.59
CA ASP A 321 -33.12 -36.01 3.93
C ASP A 321 -31.73 -35.52 3.49
N VAL A 322 -30.70 -35.77 4.30
CA VAL A 322 -29.34 -35.28 4.03
C VAL A 322 -28.78 -35.92 2.75
N ASP A 323 -29.18 -37.16 2.50
CA ASP A 323 -28.76 -37.93 1.32
C ASP A 323 -29.51 -37.48 0.03
N GLU A 324 -30.65 -36.78 0.15
CA GLU A 324 -31.36 -36.17 -1.00
C GLU A 324 -30.83 -34.75 -1.35
N VAL A 325 -29.94 -34.15 -0.54
CA VAL A 325 -29.42 -32.78 -0.79
C VAL A 325 -28.48 -32.73 -2.01
N PHE A 326 -27.83 -33.85 -2.34
CA PHE A 326 -26.75 -33.90 -3.33
C PHE A 326 -26.98 -34.99 -4.40
N GLU A 327 -27.87 -34.74 -5.35
CA GLU A 327 -28.06 -35.60 -6.52
C GLU A 327 -26.76 -35.68 -7.37
N PRO A 328 -26.28 -36.90 -7.73
CA PRO A 328 -25.17 -37.05 -8.66
C PRO A 328 -25.52 -36.52 -10.07
N CYS A 329 -24.59 -35.79 -10.69
CA CYS A 329 -24.81 -35.11 -11.98
C CYS A 329 -25.21 -36.03 -13.15
N ASP A 330 -24.95 -37.34 -13.05
CA ASP A 330 -25.20 -38.34 -14.08
C ASP A 330 -25.23 -39.75 -13.49
N VAL A 331 -25.81 -40.70 -14.24
CA VAL A 331 -25.98 -42.10 -13.81
C VAL A 331 -24.66 -42.82 -13.52
N LEU A 332 -23.55 -42.47 -14.19
CA LEU A 332 -22.24 -43.05 -13.88
C LEU A 332 -21.68 -42.47 -12.58
N SER A 333 -21.90 -41.18 -12.30
CA SER A 333 -21.54 -40.59 -11.00
C SER A 333 -22.36 -41.20 -9.85
N GLN A 334 -23.64 -41.50 -10.06
CA GLN A 334 -24.45 -42.23 -9.09
C GLN A 334 -23.89 -43.64 -8.83
N GLN A 335 -23.64 -44.43 -9.88
CA GLN A 335 -23.06 -45.77 -9.74
C GLN A 335 -21.68 -45.75 -9.08
N MET A 336 -20.87 -44.71 -9.33
CA MET A 336 -19.58 -44.53 -8.67
C MET A 336 -19.74 -44.24 -7.17
N LEU A 337 -20.71 -43.41 -6.78
CA LEU A 337 -21.04 -43.12 -5.39
C LEU A 337 -21.54 -44.39 -4.66
N GLU A 338 -22.50 -45.09 -5.23
CA GLU A 338 -23.05 -46.34 -4.67
C GLU A 338 -21.96 -47.41 -4.46
N CYS A 339 -21.07 -47.59 -5.45
CA CYS A 339 -19.92 -48.50 -5.33
C CYS A 339 -18.97 -48.07 -4.20
N ALA A 340 -18.71 -46.77 -4.04
CA ALA A 340 -17.76 -46.25 -3.05
C ALA A 340 -18.32 -46.31 -1.61
N VAL A 341 -19.59 -45.96 -1.42
CA VAL A 341 -20.30 -46.10 -0.14
C VAL A 341 -20.36 -47.57 0.27
N SER A 342 -20.68 -48.47 -0.65
CA SER A 342 -20.68 -49.92 -0.40
C SER A 342 -19.30 -50.45 -0.03
N ASP A 343 -18.23 -49.97 -0.67
CA ASP A 343 -16.86 -50.39 -0.39
C ASP A 343 -16.42 -50.05 1.05
N LEU A 344 -16.73 -48.82 1.47
CA LEU A 344 -16.41 -48.30 2.81
C LEU A 344 -17.26 -48.98 3.91
N ALA A 345 -18.57 -49.13 3.68
CA ALA A 345 -19.45 -49.83 4.60
C ALA A 345 -19.04 -51.30 4.83
N ILE A 346 -18.40 -51.93 3.84
CA ILE A 346 -17.84 -53.28 3.97
C ILE A 346 -16.54 -53.29 4.79
N GLU A 347 -15.65 -52.31 4.64
CA GLU A 347 -14.46 -52.19 5.52
C GLU A 347 -14.88 -52.01 6.99
N ASP A 348 -15.86 -51.13 7.27
CA ASP A 348 -16.40 -50.91 8.61
C ASP A 348 -17.08 -52.17 9.19
N ALA A 349 -17.84 -52.91 8.36
CA ALA A 349 -18.46 -54.17 8.76
C ALA A 349 -17.42 -55.27 9.07
N ILE A 350 -16.34 -55.35 8.29
CA ILE A 350 -15.23 -56.28 8.54
C ILE A 350 -14.49 -55.90 9.84
N TYR A 351 -14.24 -54.61 10.07
CA TYR A 351 -13.64 -54.11 11.31
C TYR A 351 -14.49 -54.45 12.56
N ALA A 352 -15.81 -54.24 12.47
CA ALA A 352 -16.73 -54.58 13.55
C ALA A 352 -16.79 -56.10 13.82
N LEU A 353 -16.77 -56.94 12.76
CA LEU A 353 -16.71 -58.39 12.88
C LEU A 353 -15.38 -58.88 13.49
N ASP A 354 -14.25 -58.26 13.14
CA ASP A 354 -12.94 -58.61 13.70
C ASP A 354 -12.88 -58.33 15.19
N LYS A 355 -13.35 -57.15 15.62
CA LYS A 355 -13.50 -56.81 17.04
C LYS A 355 -14.42 -57.79 17.77
N ALA A 356 -15.58 -58.14 17.19
CA ALA A 356 -16.51 -59.09 17.79
C ALA A 356 -15.93 -60.52 17.91
N ALA A 357 -15.02 -60.91 17.01
CA ALA A 357 -14.29 -62.18 17.10
C ALA A 357 -13.20 -62.14 18.18
N GLN A 358 -12.46 -61.03 18.31
CA GLN A 358 -11.48 -60.81 19.39
C GLN A 358 -12.13 -60.80 20.78
N GLU A 359 -13.32 -60.21 20.91
CA GLU A 359 -14.12 -60.19 22.15
C GLU A 359 -14.84 -61.54 22.43
N GLY A 360 -14.72 -62.53 21.53
CA GLY A 360 -15.35 -63.84 21.68
C GLY A 360 -16.88 -63.85 21.50
N ALA A 361 -17.47 -62.75 21.04
CA ALA A 361 -18.90 -62.60 20.84
C ALA A 361 -19.43 -63.37 19.62
N ILE A 362 -18.58 -63.71 18.65
CA ILE A 362 -18.91 -64.56 17.51
C ILE A 362 -17.93 -65.75 17.36
N PRO A 363 -18.41 -66.95 16.97
CA PRO A 363 -17.54 -68.08 16.63
C PRO A 363 -16.60 -67.78 15.45
N PHE A 364 -15.37 -68.28 15.53
CA PHE A 364 -14.33 -68.02 14.52
C PHE A 364 -14.69 -68.55 13.12
N ASP A 365 -15.42 -69.66 13.02
CA ASP A 365 -15.89 -70.19 11.73
C ASP A 365 -16.98 -69.30 11.10
N GLN A 366 -17.81 -68.65 11.93
CA GLN A 366 -18.82 -67.70 11.48
C GLN A 366 -18.18 -66.37 11.07
N TYR A 367 -17.17 -65.89 11.79
CA TYR A 367 -16.31 -64.76 11.39
C TYR A 367 -15.68 -65.03 10.01
N LEU A 368 -14.94 -66.14 9.84
CA LEU A 368 -14.29 -66.46 8.56
C LEU A 368 -15.28 -66.61 7.39
N ARG A 369 -16.51 -67.06 7.67
CA ARG A 369 -17.58 -67.15 6.68
C ARG A 369 -18.07 -65.76 6.25
N ASN A 370 -18.33 -64.89 7.22
CA ASN A 370 -18.83 -63.53 6.97
C ASN A 370 -17.79 -62.68 6.25
N VAL A 371 -16.53 -62.67 6.70
CA VAL A 371 -15.44 -61.93 6.05
C VAL A 371 -15.26 -62.40 4.59
N ARG A 372 -15.28 -63.71 4.31
CA ARG A 372 -15.19 -64.22 2.92
C ARG A 372 -16.36 -63.80 2.03
N LEU A 373 -17.57 -63.66 2.56
CA LEU A 373 -18.72 -63.18 1.80
C LEU A 373 -18.58 -61.68 1.52
N LEU A 374 -18.25 -60.89 2.55
CA LEU A 374 -18.06 -59.45 2.46
C LEU A 374 -16.90 -59.06 1.53
N SER A 375 -15.72 -59.67 1.66
CA SER A 375 -14.59 -59.40 0.75
C SER A 375 -14.88 -59.79 -0.72
N ARG A 376 -15.77 -60.77 -0.95
CA ARG A 376 -16.21 -61.12 -2.32
C ARG A 376 -17.15 -60.06 -2.89
N GLU A 377 -18.05 -59.54 -2.06
CA GLU A 377 -18.94 -58.43 -2.43
C GLU A 377 -18.17 -57.14 -2.69
N GLN A 378 -17.22 -56.82 -1.80
CA GLN A 378 -16.28 -55.71 -1.93
C GLN A 378 -15.50 -55.76 -3.26
N PHE A 379 -15.02 -56.96 -3.65
CA PHE A 379 -14.35 -57.13 -4.95
C PHE A 379 -15.26 -56.73 -6.12
N PHE A 380 -16.56 -57.07 -6.09
CA PHE A 380 -17.50 -56.66 -7.14
C PHE A 380 -17.77 -55.15 -7.12
N GLN A 381 -17.84 -54.51 -5.95
CA GLN A 381 -17.98 -53.04 -5.84
C GLN A 381 -16.73 -52.33 -6.39
N ARG A 382 -15.52 -52.73 -5.96
CA ARG A 382 -14.23 -52.22 -6.45
C ARG A 382 -14.07 -52.43 -7.96
N ALA A 383 -14.43 -53.59 -8.49
CA ALA A 383 -14.40 -53.89 -9.92
C ALA A 383 -15.40 -53.06 -10.74
N THR A 384 -16.60 -52.82 -10.20
CA THR A 384 -17.65 -52.02 -10.87
C THR A 384 -17.28 -50.54 -10.89
N GLY A 385 -16.89 -49.96 -9.74
CA GLY A 385 -16.39 -48.58 -9.68
C GLY A 385 -15.17 -48.33 -10.58
N SER A 386 -14.31 -49.34 -10.79
CA SER A 386 -13.20 -49.26 -11.75
C SER A 386 -13.67 -49.17 -13.22
N LYS A 387 -14.69 -49.95 -13.61
CA LYS A 387 -15.32 -49.85 -14.94
C LYS A 387 -16.03 -48.51 -15.14
N VAL A 388 -16.74 -48.03 -14.12
CA VAL A 388 -17.47 -46.75 -14.16
C VAL A 388 -16.51 -45.59 -14.39
N ARG A 389 -15.38 -45.52 -13.66
CA ARG A 389 -14.33 -44.51 -13.91
C ARG A 389 -13.77 -44.56 -15.33
N ALA A 390 -13.54 -45.76 -15.89
CA ALA A 390 -13.09 -45.89 -17.27
C ALA A 390 -14.12 -45.39 -18.29
N ALA A 391 -15.41 -45.66 -18.05
CA ALA A 391 -16.51 -45.16 -18.89
C ALA A 391 -16.65 -43.62 -18.81
N GLN A 392 -16.56 -43.03 -17.61
CA GLN A 392 -16.58 -41.58 -17.44
C GLN A 392 -15.41 -40.89 -18.16
N MET A 393 -14.20 -41.45 -18.09
CA MET A 393 -13.04 -40.92 -18.81
C MET A 393 -13.25 -40.97 -20.34
N GLN A 394 -13.83 -42.05 -20.86
CA GLN A 394 -14.19 -42.16 -22.29
C GLN A 394 -15.26 -41.13 -22.69
N ALA A 395 -16.28 -40.91 -21.85
CA ALA A 395 -17.33 -39.93 -22.09
C ALA A 395 -16.79 -38.48 -22.08
N GLN A 396 -15.87 -38.15 -21.16
CA GLN A 396 -15.19 -36.84 -21.17
C GLN A 396 -14.36 -36.64 -22.44
N VAL A 397 -13.55 -37.63 -22.85
CA VAL A 397 -12.75 -37.55 -24.09
C VAL A 397 -13.65 -37.37 -25.32
N ALA A 398 -14.78 -38.08 -25.39
CA ALA A 398 -15.76 -37.90 -26.47
C ALA A 398 -16.39 -36.49 -26.48
N SER A 399 -16.70 -35.93 -25.31
CA SER A 399 -17.23 -34.57 -25.17
C SER A 399 -16.21 -33.49 -25.54
N MET A 400 -14.93 -33.69 -25.23
CA MET A 400 -13.85 -32.79 -25.65
C MET A 400 -13.62 -32.87 -27.17
N ALA A 401 -13.68 -34.07 -27.75
CA ALA A 401 -13.54 -34.26 -29.20
C ALA A 401 -14.68 -33.58 -29.98
N SER A 402 -15.95 -33.76 -29.58
CA SER A 402 -17.08 -33.16 -30.28
C SER A 402 -17.09 -31.62 -30.18
N ARG A 403 -16.69 -31.06 -29.02
CA ARG A 403 -16.49 -29.62 -28.86
C ARG A 403 -15.38 -29.09 -29.77
N ALA A 404 -14.26 -29.81 -29.92
CA ALA A 404 -13.19 -29.41 -30.83
C ALA A 404 -13.65 -29.42 -32.31
N SER A 405 -14.50 -30.38 -32.71
CA SER A 405 -15.06 -30.43 -34.07
C SER A 405 -15.95 -29.24 -34.42
N HIS A 406 -16.57 -28.56 -33.45
CA HIS A 406 -17.40 -27.37 -33.70
C HIS A 406 -16.60 -26.07 -33.93
N TYR A 407 -15.28 -26.09 -33.71
CA TYR A 407 -14.37 -24.96 -34.01
C TYR A 407 -13.50 -25.21 -35.26
N ALA A 408 -13.80 -26.27 -36.03
CA ALA A 408 -12.99 -26.74 -37.16
C ALA A 408 -13.79 -26.92 -38.47
N ALA A 409 -14.92 -26.21 -38.60
CA ALA A 409 -15.84 -26.24 -39.74
C ALA A 409 -16.22 -24.82 -40.19
#